data_AF-A0AAD4QJB4-F1
#
_entry.id   AF-A0AAD4QJB4-F1
#
_cell.length_a   1.000
_cell.length_b   1.000
_cell.length_c   1.000
_cell.angle_alpha   90.00
_cell.angle_beta   90.00
_cell.angle_gamma   90.00
#
_symmetry.space_group_name_H-M   'P 1'
#
loop_
_entity.id
_entity.type
_entity.pdbx_description
1 polymer ?
#
loop_
_entity_poly.entity_id
_entity_poly.type
_entity_poly.pdbx_seq_one_letter_code
_entity_poly.pdbx_strand_id
1 'polypeptide(L)' 'MDIYENKIPKFGEPVDEQLVQYSDGLGNWVRANDQWSFESERYFGKKGAEFRRTRRVRLLPKRCSDEVGHQFVDDSEL' A
#
# COMPACT_ATOMS: atom_id res chain seq x y z
N MET A 1 -13.39 18.54 -7.57
CA MET A 1 -14.00 17.86 -8.73
C MET A 1 -13.34 18.27 -10.04
N ASP A 2 -12.92 19.53 -10.22
CA ASP A 2 -12.30 20.05 -11.45
C ASP A 2 -11.06 19.30 -11.98
N ILE A 3 -10.29 18.61 -11.12
CA ILE A 3 -9.07 17.93 -11.59
C ILE A 3 -9.35 16.77 -12.56
N TYR A 4 -10.60 16.28 -12.59
CA TYR A 4 -11.02 15.13 -13.40
C TYR A 4 -11.88 15.52 -14.60
N GLU A 5 -12.63 16.62 -14.51
CA GLU A 5 -13.72 16.96 -15.43
C GLU A 5 -13.31 17.03 -16.91
N ASN A 6 -12.08 17.48 -17.17
CA ASN A 6 -11.50 17.59 -18.52
C ASN A 6 -10.35 16.60 -18.79
N LYS A 7 -10.10 15.66 -17.87
CA LYS A 7 -9.02 14.66 -18.00
C LYS A 7 -9.52 13.24 -18.21
N ILE A 8 -10.80 13.00 -17.94
CA ILE A 8 -11.44 11.71 -18.14
C ILE A 8 -12.13 11.72 -19.53
N PRO A 9 -12.03 10.63 -20.32
CA PRO A 9 -12.77 10.50 -21.57
C PRO A 9 -14.27 10.65 -21.35
N LYS A 10 -14.96 11.26 -22.32
CA LYS A 10 -16.42 11.46 -22.28
C LYS A 10 -17.14 10.35 -23.03
N PHE A 11 -18.18 9.83 -22.40
CA PHE A 11 -19.04 8.76 -22.89
C PHE A 11 -20.52 9.18 -22.92
N GLY A 12 -20.85 10.35 -22.36
CA GLY A 12 -22.21 10.87 -22.28
C GLY A 12 -22.87 10.63 -20.93
N GLU A 13 -23.81 11.49 -20.56
CA GLU A 13 -24.49 11.40 -19.28
C GLU A 13 -25.44 10.19 -19.20
N PRO A 14 -25.60 9.56 -18.02
CA PRO A 14 -25.05 9.94 -16.71
C PRO A 14 -23.65 9.34 -16.40
N VAL A 15 -23.01 8.72 -17.39
CA VAL A 15 -21.76 7.97 -17.17
C VAL A 15 -20.61 8.91 -16.84
N ASP A 16 -20.56 10.08 -17.46
CA ASP A 16 -19.50 11.06 -17.23
C ASP A 16 -19.49 11.56 -15.78
N GLU A 17 -20.65 11.86 -15.19
CA GLU A 17 -20.77 12.20 -13.77
C GLU A 17 -20.27 11.06 -12.86
N GLN A 18 -20.71 9.82 -13.14
CA GLN A 18 -20.32 8.64 -12.35
C GLN A 18 -18.82 8.36 -12.43
N LEU A 19 -18.21 8.56 -13.60
CA LEU A 19 -16.76 8.36 -13.78
C LEU A 19 -15.95 9.37 -12.99
N VAL A 20 -16.40 10.62 -12.91
CA VAL A 20 -15.76 11.66 -12.08
C VAL A 20 -15.83 11.26 -10.60
N GLN A 21 -17.00 10.86 -10.11
CA GLN A 21 -17.18 10.42 -8.72
C GLN A 21 -16.34 9.17 -8.40
N TYR A 22 -16.34 8.18 -9.30
CA TYR A 22 -15.58 6.96 -9.13
C TYR A 22 -14.07 7.22 -9.09
N SER A 23 -13.57 8.09 -9.97
CA SER A 23 -12.15 8.45 -10.04
C SER A 23 -11.68 9.18 -8.78
N ASP A 24 -12.51 10.07 -8.23
CA ASP A 24 -12.24 10.70 -6.93
C ASP A 24 -12.16 9.66 -5.80
N GLY A 25 -13.09 8.70 -5.78
CA GLY A 25 -13.06 7.56 -4.86
C GLY A 25 -11.77 6.72 -4.96
N LEU A 26 -11.32 6.42 -6.18
CA LEU A 26 -10.05 5.72 -6.41
C LEU A 26 -8.84 6.51 -5.92
N GLY A 27 -8.84 7.83 -6.08
CA GLY A 27 -7.80 8.71 -5.53
C GLY A 27 -7.66 8.57 -4.01
N ASN A 28 -8.78 8.52 -3.30
CA ASN A 28 -8.82 8.31 -1.86
C ASN A 28 -8.41 6.89 -1.44
N TRP A 29 -8.74 5.89 -2.26
CA TRP A 29 -8.52 4.48 -1.95
C TRP A 29 -7.05 4.13 -1.68
N VAL A 30 -6.11 4.73 -2.40
CA VAL A 30 -4.66 4.49 -2.21
C VAL A 30 -4.22 4.90 -0.80
N ARG A 31 -4.63 6.08 -0.34
CA ARG A 31 -4.31 6.61 1.00
C ARG A 31 -5.02 5.80 2.09
N ALA A 32 -6.28 5.42 1.86
CA ALA A 32 -7.06 4.60 2.78
C ALA A 32 -6.42 3.22 2.97
N ASN A 33 -5.98 2.57 1.89
CA ASN A 33 -5.30 1.29 1.95
C ASN A 33 -3.99 1.38 2.75
N ASP A 34 -3.15 2.39 2.50
CA ASP A 34 -1.93 2.62 3.29
C ASP A 34 -2.25 2.84 4.78
N GLN A 35 -3.30 3.59 5.12
CA GLN A 35 -3.70 3.73 6.53
C GLN A 35 -4.14 2.40 7.12
N TRP A 36 -5.10 1.73 6.48
CA TRP A 36 -5.69 0.50 6.96
C TRP A 36 -4.66 -0.62 7.17
N SER A 37 -3.65 -0.74 6.29
CA SER A 37 -2.59 -1.74 6.44
C SER A 37 -1.82 -1.61 7.76
N PHE A 38 -1.66 -0.39 8.30
CA PHE A 38 -1.00 -0.16 9.59
C PHE A 38 -1.98 -0.07 10.77
N GLU A 39 -3.22 0.37 10.57
CA GLU A 39 -4.17 0.58 11.67
C GLU A 39 -4.99 -0.67 12.03
N SER A 40 -5.25 -1.56 11.07
CA SER A 40 -6.14 -2.72 11.26
C SER A 40 -5.57 -3.82 12.16
N GLU A 41 -4.32 -3.70 12.60
CA GLU A 41 -3.55 -4.72 13.33
C GLU A 41 -3.34 -6.06 12.58
N ARG A 42 -3.98 -6.25 11.41
CA ARG A 42 -3.93 -7.50 10.63
C ARG A 42 -2.51 -7.94 10.29
N TYR A 43 -1.63 -6.99 9.93
CA TYR A 43 -0.27 -7.28 9.45
C TYR A 43 0.81 -6.99 10.49
N PHE A 44 0.59 -5.97 11.33
CA PHE A 44 1.62 -5.45 12.24
C PHE A 44 1.23 -5.54 13.72
N GLY A 45 0.08 -6.14 14.03
CA GLY A 45 -0.49 -6.09 15.37
C GLY A 45 -0.58 -4.65 15.87
N LYS A 46 -0.37 -4.48 17.18
CA LYS A 46 -0.35 -3.17 17.86
C LYS A 46 0.83 -2.26 17.47
N LYS A 47 1.77 -2.72 16.63
CA LYS A 47 2.98 -1.96 16.26
C LYS A 47 2.86 -1.20 14.95
N GLY A 48 1.71 -1.24 14.28
CA GLY A 48 1.55 -0.60 12.98
C GLY A 48 1.86 0.91 12.97
N ALA A 49 1.48 1.65 14.01
CA ALA A 49 1.83 3.07 14.12
C ALA A 49 3.35 3.33 14.26
N GLU A 50 4.05 2.47 15.01
CA GLU A 50 5.51 2.52 15.13
C GLU A 50 6.16 2.29 13.76
N PHE A 51 5.77 1.22 13.06
CA PHE A 51 6.34 0.86 11.75
C PHE A 51 6.01 1.88 10.66
N ARG A 52 4.81 2.49 10.68
CA ARG A 52 4.48 3.59 9.77
C ARG A 52 5.41 4.79 9.98
N ARG A 53 5.76 5.10 11.23
CA ARG A 53 6.67 6.21 11.56
C ARG A 53 8.13 5.90 11.25
N THR A 54 8.61 4.72 11.62
CA THR A 54 10.02 4.35 11.50
C THR A 54 10.39 3.79 10.14
N ARG A 55 9.40 3.31 9.36
CA ARG A 55 9.58 2.58 8.11
C ARG A 55 10.49 1.35 8.25
N ARG A 56 10.55 0.77 9.45
CA ARG A 56 11.41 -0.37 9.80
C ARG A 56 10.58 -1.47 10.47
N VAL A 57 10.79 -2.71 10.05
CA VAL A 57 10.18 -3.91 10.66
C VAL A 57 11.26 -4.92 11.03
N ARG A 58 11.05 -5.69 12.09
CA ARG A 58 11.94 -6.82 12.41
C ARG A 58 11.51 -8.01 11.58
N LEU A 59 12.43 -8.54 10.78
CA LEU A 59 12.20 -9.77 10.04
C LEU A 59 12.13 -10.96 11.00
N LEU A 60 11.36 -11.97 10.62
CA LEU A 60 11.39 -13.26 11.30
C LEU A 60 12.79 -13.90 11.12
N PRO A 61 13.23 -14.75 12.06
CA PRO A 61 14.47 -15.50 11.88
C PRO A 61 14.47 -16.23 10.54
N LYS A 62 15.58 -16.16 9.83
CA LYS A 62 15.77 -16.90 8.59
C LYS A 62 15.62 -18.39 8.88
N ARG A 63 14.73 -19.07 8.15
CA ARG A 63 14.68 -20.53 8.17
C ARG A 63 15.90 -21.03 7.41
N CYS A 64 16.85 -21.63 8.12
CA CYS A 64 17.86 -22.46 7.48
C CYS A 64 17.20 -23.82 7.26
N SER A 65 16.78 -24.13 6.03
CA SER A 65 16.51 -25.51 5.65
C SER A 65 17.86 -26.14 5.33
N ASP A 66 18.18 -27.30 5.92
CA ASP A 66 19.43 -28.02 5.64
C ASP A 66 19.61 -28.38 4.15
N GLU A 67 18.52 -28.29 3.37
CA GLU A 67 18.45 -28.60 1.92
C GLU A 67 18.93 -27.45 1.02
N VAL A 68 18.91 -26.21 1.49
CA VAL A 68 19.33 -25.04 0.73
C VAL A 68 20.52 -24.45 1.47
N GLY A 69 21.72 -24.69 0.94
CA GLY A 69 22.99 -24.24 1.52
C GLY A 69 23.02 -22.74 1.84
N HIS A 70 24.04 -22.32 2.58
CA HIS A 70 24.20 -20.96 3.11
C HIS A 70 23.91 -19.88 2.06
N GLN A 71 22.71 -19.29 2.11
CA GLN A 71 22.37 -18.16 1.27
C GLN A 71 23.15 -16.96 1.80
N PHE A 72 24.20 -16.55 1.10
CA PHE A 72 24.93 -15.31 1.37
C PHE A 72 23.94 -14.15 1.33
N VAL A 73 23.80 -13.46 2.46
CA VAL A 73 23.13 -12.16 2.52
C VAL A 73 24.28 -11.15 2.49
N ASP A 74 24.26 -10.26 1.51
CA ASP A 74 25.21 -9.17 1.45
C ASP A 74 24.80 -8.12 2.50
N ASP A 75 25.48 -8.15 3.64
CA ASP A 75 25.26 -7.23 4.77
C ASP A 75 26.03 -5.89 4.60
N SER A 76 26.65 -5.64 3.44
CA SER A 76 27.44 -4.43 3.19
C SER A 76 26.62 -3.14 2.99
N GLU A 77 25.28 -3.25 2.91
CA GLU A 77 24.36 -2.11 2.75
C GLU A 77 23.56 -1.75 4.02
N LEU A 78 24.00 -2.18 5.21
CA LEU A 78 23.40 -1.78 6.51
C LEU A 78 24.09 -0.59 7.18
#